data_AF-A0A8B9JA37-F1
#
_entry.id   AF-A0A8B9JA37-F1
#
_cell.length_a   1.000
_cell.length_b   1.000
_cell.length_c   1.000
_cell.angle_alpha   90.00
_cell.angle_beta   90.00
_cell.angle_gamma   90.00
#
_symmetry.space_group_name_H-M   'P 1'
#
loop_
_entity.id
_entity.type
_entity.pdbx_description
1 polymer ?
#
loop_
_entity_poly.entity_id
_entity_poly.type
_entity_poly.pdbx_seq_one_letter_code
_entity_poly.pdbx_strand_id
1 'polypeptide(L)' 'NKLISVVAKSAISKGTELTLDLLTVKVAEPKGVAPEDIFQLVGKKVLVDIGEDESVTEDAVESYGKKAKV' A
#
# COMPACT_ATOMS: atom_id res chain seq x y z
N ASN A 1 -10.37 8.59 -14.68
CA ASN A 1 -10.02 8.49 -13.25
C ASN A 1 -10.34 7.12 -12.72
N LYS A 2 -9.32 6.28 -12.41
CA LYS A 2 -9.51 4.98 -11.74
C LYS A 2 -9.27 5.22 -10.24
N LEU A 3 -10.33 5.14 -9.43
CA LEU A 3 -10.29 5.25 -7.96
C LEU A 3 -10.00 3.91 -7.27
N ILE A 4 -9.78 2.84 -8.05
CA ILE A 4 -9.42 1.53 -7.50
C ILE A 4 -7.97 1.61 -7.04
N SER A 5 -7.75 1.33 -5.77
CA SER A 5 -6.46 1.39 -5.08
C SER A 5 -6.24 0.14 -4.24
N VAL A 6 -4.97 -0.13 -3.91
CA VAL A 6 -4.61 -1.09 -2.88
C VAL A 6 -4.99 -0.50 -1.51
N VAL A 7 -5.69 -1.30 -0.71
CA VAL A 7 -6.11 -0.97 0.65
C VAL A 7 -5.68 -2.06 1.62
N ALA A 8 -5.58 -1.71 2.90
CA ALA A 8 -5.30 -2.66 3.96
C ALA A 8 -6.52 -3.57 4.20
N LYS A 9 -6.31 -4.88 4.16
CA LYS A 9 -7.37 -5.89 4.43
C LYS A 9 -7.73 -5.97 5.92
N SER A 10 -6.79 -5.60 6.78
CA SER A 10 -6.90 -5.53 8.24
C SER A 10 -5.92 -4.45 8.71
N ALA A 11 -6.07 -3.94 9.94
CA ALA A 11 -5.16 -2.92 10.46
C ALA A 11 -3.68 -3.38 10.42
N ILE A 12 -2.79 -2.48 9.98
CA ILE A 12 -1.37 -2.73 9.80
C ILE A 12 -0.59 -1.74 10.67
N SER A 13 0.20 -2.25 11.60
CA SER A 13 1.03 -1.40 12.46
C SER A 13 2.30 -0.93 11.74
N LYS A 14 2.75 0.28 12.06
CA LYS A 14 4.03 0.83 11.59
C LYS A 14 5.19 -0.16 11.74
N GLY A 15 6.03 -0.25 10.72
CA GLY A 15 7.18 -1.17 10.67
C GLY A 15 6.84 -2.60 10.28
N THR A 16 5.56 -2.95 10.13
CA THR A 16 5.11 -4.25 9.61
C THR A 16 5.53 -4.39 8.15
N GLU A 17 6.12 -5.53 7.81
CA GLU A 17 6.40 -5.89 6.42
C GLU A 17 5.12 -6.33 5.72
N LEU A 18 4.82 -5.72 4.57
CA LEU A 18 3.61 -5.98 3.81
C LEU A 18 3.70 -7.34 3.11
N THR A 19 2.60 -8.07 3.18
CA THR A 19 2.36 -9.33 2.49
C THR A 19 1.05 -9.24 1.70
N LEU A 20 0.85 -10.11 0.72
CA LEU A 20 -0.39 -10.08 -0.08
C LEU A 20 -1.65 -10.36 0.74
N ASP A 21 -1.56 -11.10 1.85
CA ASP A 21 -2.70 -11.38 2.70
C ASP A 21 -3.18 -10.17 3.52
N LEU A 22 -2.31 -9.17 3.72
CA LEU A 22 -2.63 -7.90 4.36
C LEU A 22 -3.24 -6.88 3.38
N LEU A 23 -3.27 -7.17 2.09
CA LEU A 23 -3.65 -6.23 1.04
C LEU A 23 -4.89 -6.72 0.28
N THR A 24 -5.70 -5.77 -0.16
CA THR A 24 -6.80 -6.02 -1.10
C THR A 24 -6.99 -4.81 -2.02
N VAL A 25 -7.90 -4.88 -2.99
CA VAL A 25 -8.17 -3.80 -3.93
C VAL A 25 -9.62 -3.35 -3.81
N LYS A 26 -9.83 -2.07 -3.55
CA LYS A 26 -11.15 -1.45 -3.38
C LYS A 26 -11.15 -0.06 -4.00
N VAL A 27 -12.34 0.51 -4.18
CA VAL A 27 -12.47 1.95 -4.44
C VAL A 27 -12.19 2.68 -3.13
N ALA A 28 -11.26 3.63 -3.13
CA ALA A 28 -10.88 4.35 -1.92
C ALA A 28 -10.47 5.80 -2.20
N GLU A 29 -10.72 6.69 -1.23
CA GLU A 29 -10.28 8.08 -1.21
C GLU A 29 -9.64 8.37 0.16
N PRO A 30 -8.39 8.88 0.23
CA PRO A 30 -7.55 9.29 -0.89
C PRO A 30 -7.10 8.11 -1.78
N LYS A 31 -6.70 8.41 -3.01
CA LYS A 31 -6.19 7.39 -3.93
C LYS A 31 -4.89 6.80 -3.36
N GLY A 32 -4.86 5.48 -3.19
CA GLY A 32 -3.67 4.70 -2.84
C GLY A 32 -2.92 4.15 -4.05
N VAL A 33 -1.99 3.24 -3.79
CA VAL A 33 -1.20 2.50 -4.77
C VAL A 33 -2.10 1.88 -5.84
N ALA A 34 -1.65 1.88 -7.10
CA ALA A 34 -2.39 1.23 -8.17
C ALA A 34 -2.42 -0.29 -7.97
N PRO A 35 -3.55 -0.98 -8.23
CA PRO A 35 -3.64 -2.44 -8.16
C PRO A 35 -2.56 -3.19 -8.95
N GLU A 36 -2.13 -2.61 -10.08
CA GLU A 36 -1.09 -3.16 -10.96
C GLU A 36 0.27 -3.29 -10.22
N ASP A 37 0.51 -2.47 -9.19
CA ASP A 37 1.76 -2.38 -8.44
C ASP A 37 1.71 -3.15 -7.10
N ILE A 38 0.61 -3.84 -6.78
CA ILE A 38 0.42 -4.51 -5.48
C ILE A 38 1.58 -5.45 -5.10
N PHE A 39 2.15 -6.16 -6.08
CA PHE A 39 3.28 -7.07 -5.85
C PHE A 39 4.59 -6.33 -5.52
N GLN A 40 4.73 -5.06 -5.88
CA GLN A 40 5.90 -4.24 -5.53
C GLN A 40 5.90 -3.81 -4.06
N LEU A 41 4.75 -3.90 -3.39
CA LEU A 41 4.61 -3.61 -1.96
C LEU A 41 5.07 -4.76 -1.08
N VAL A 42 5.04 -5.98 -1.58
CA VAL A 42 5.41 -7.17 -0.80
C VAL A 42 6.87 -7.08 -0.36
N GLY A 43 7.12 -7.27 0.93
CA GLY A 43 8.44 -7.13 1.53
C GLY A 43 8.84 -5.69 1.89
N LYS A 44 7.99 -4.70 1.63
CA LYS A 44 8.17 -3.31 2.09
C LYS A 44 7.52 -3.11 3.43
N LYS A 45 8.11 -2.28 4.29
CA LYS A 45 7.45 -1.92 5.55
C LYS A 45 6.52 -0.71 5.40
N VAL A 46 5.53 -0.65 6.27
CA VAL A 46 4.72 0.57 6.44
C VAL A 46 5.43 1.58 7.34
N LEU A 47 5.35 2.86 6.99
CA LEU A 47 6.01 3.97 7.70
C LEU A 47 5.11 4.59 8.79
N VAL A 48 3.81 4.31 8.72
CA VAL A 48 2.76 4.76 9.63
C VAL A 48 1.79 3.60 9.91
N ASP A 49 0.95 3.74 10.93
CA ASP A 49 -0.17 2.81 11.12
C ASP A 49 -1.22 3.05 10.03
N ILE A 50 -1.79 1.96 9.49
CA ILE A 50 -2.84 1.99 8.47
C ILE A 50 -4.05 1.22 9.01
N GLY A 51 -5.21 1.85 9.02
CA GLY A 51 -6.47 1.23 9.44
C GLY A 51 -6.97 0.18 8.45
N GLU A 52 -7.85 -0.71 8.91
CA GLU A 52 -8.58 -1.60 7.99
C GLU A 52 -9.36 -0.78 6.97
N ASP A 53 -9.35 -1.21 5.71
CA ASP A 53 -9.96 -0.55 4.56
C ASP A 53 -9.40 0.83 4.18
N GLU A 54 -8.37 1.32 4.87
CA GLU A 54 -7.66 2.53 4.47
C GLU A 54 -6.75 2.27 3.26
N SER A 55 -6.61 3.30 2.43
CA SER A 55 -5.69 3.30 1.29
C SER A 55 -4.25 3.14 1.75
N VAL A 56 -3.55 2.19 1.13
CA VAL A 56 -2.09 2.16 1.20
C VAL A 56 -1.59 3.23 0.23
N THR A 57 -1.07 4.34 0.74
CA THR A 57 -0.54 5.44 -0.08
C THR A 57 0.97 5.29 -0.32
N GLU A 58 1.48 6.01 -1.33
CA GLU A 58 2.91 6.04 -1.63
C GLU A 58 3.77 6.51 -0.44
N ASP A 59 3.27 7.47 0.33
CA ASP A 59 3.96 8.01 1.50
C ASP A 59 3.86 7.10 2.73
N ALA A 60 2.93 6.14 2.74
CA ALA A 60 2.74 5.21 3.86
C ALA A 60 3.67 3.99 3.79
N VAL A 61 4.40 3.78 2.69
CA VAL A 61 5.23 2.59 2.45
C VAL A 61 6.66 3.02 2.12
N GLU A 62 7.65 2.27 2.59
CA GLU A 62 9.04 2.52 2.20
C GLU A 62 9.21 2.30 0.69
N SER A 63 9.40 3.41 -0.03
CA SER A 63 9.83 3.52 -1.43
C SER A 63 9.61 2.24 -2.27
N TYR A 64 8.39 2.05 -2.75
CA TYR A 64 8.08 1.09 -3.81
C TYR A 64 8.04 1.85 -5.15
N GLY A 65 8.50 1.23 -6.25
CA GLY A 65 8.48 1.87 -7.58
C GLY A 65 9.57 2.91 -7.88
N LYS A 66 10.39 3.36 -6.91
CA LYS A 66 11.62 4.11 -7.27
C LYS A 66 12.62 3.16 -7.91
N LYS A 67 12.66 3.15 -9.26
CA LYS A 67 13.93 2.85 -9.94
C LYS A 67 14.97 3.77 -9.33
N ALA A 68 16.05 3.20 -8.80
CA ALA A 68 17.22 3.99 -8.45
C ALA A 68 17.53 4.89 -9.65
N LYS A 69 17.41 6.21 -9.49
CA LYS A 69 18.08 7.13 -10.42
C LYS A 69 19.57 6.89 -10.20
N VAL A 70 20.16 6.09 -11.06
CA VAL A 70 21.60 6.11 -11.33
C VAL A 70 21.98 7.45 -11.94
#